data_AF-A0A8X8GXH3-F1
#
_entry.id   AF-A0A8X8GXH3-F1
#
_cell.length_a   1.000
_cell.length_b   1.000
_cell.length_c   1.000
_cell.angle_alpha   90.00
_cell.angle_beta   90.00
_cell.angle_gamma   90.00
#
_symmetry.space_group_name_H-M   'P 1'
#
loop_
_entity.id
_entity.type
_entity.pdbx_description
1 polymer ?
#
loop_
_entity_poly.entity_id
_entity_poly.type
_entity_poly.pdbx_seq_one_letter_code
_entity_poly.pdbx_strand_id
1 'polypeptide(L)' 'MARPRKPSYRLTFADAVEIWRRYWAGEYQNRIAAFFDVNQGRVNEVIKGKRHPGSEEAARRMA' A
#
# COMPACT_ATOMS: atom_id res chain seq x y z
N MET A 1 10.56 -2.05 -28.79
CA MET A 1 9.25 -1.45 -28.43
C MET A 1 9.03 -1.65 -26.94
N ALA A 2 8.92 -0.59 -26.15
CA ALA A 2 8.70 -0.73 -24.70
C ALA A 2 7.27 -1.24 -24.45
N ARG A 3 7.13 -2.38 -23.77
CA ARG A 3 5.82 -2.85 -23.32
C ARG A 3 5.24 -1.81 -22.35
N PRO A 4 3.96 -1.40 -22.49
CA PRO A 4 3.35 -0.55 -21.48
C PRO A 4 3.43 -1.28 -20.13
N ARG A 5 4.05 -0.64 -19.13
CA ARG A 5 4.11 -1.17 -17.77
C ARG A 5 2.71 -1.12 -17.17
N LYS A 6 1.92 -2.15 -17.45
CA LYS A 6 0.66 -2.38 -16.75
C LYS A 6 1.06 -2.87 -15.36
N PRO A 7 0.74 -2.15 -14.27
CA PRO A 7 0.96 -2.67 -12.93
C PRO A 7 0.17 -3.98 -12.83
N SER A 8 0.88 -5.10 -12.77
CA SER A 8 0.27 -6.43 -12.67
C SER A 8 -0.18 -6.70 -11.24
N TYR A 9 0.49 -6.06 -10.27
CA TYR A 9 0.23 -6.29 -8.87
C TYR A 9 -1.02 -5.55 -8.37
N ARG A 10 -1.93 -6.31 -7.79
CA ARG A 10 -3.10 -5.79 -7.09
C ARG A 10 -2.86 -5.98 -5.61
N LEU A 11 -2.75 -4.86 -4.88
CA LEU A 11 -2.68 -4.89 -3.41
C LEU A 11 -3.81 -5.76 -2.85
N THR A 12 -3.45 -6.66 -1.96
CA THR A 12 -4.36 -7.45 -1.13
C THR A 12 -4.66 -6.70 0.17
N PHE A 13 -5.58 -7.25 0.97
CA PHE A 13 -5.84 -6.71 2.31
C PHE A 13 -4.60 -6.83 3.21
N ALA A 14 -3.86 -7.94 3.12
CA ALA A 14 -2.62 -8.13 3.88
C ALA A 14 -1.56 -7.11 3.50
N ASP A 15 -1.43 -6.78 2.20
CA ASP A 15 -0.52 -5.72 1.76
C ASP A 15 -0.94 -4.36 2.32
N ALA A 16 -2.24 -4.09 2.41
CA ALA A 16 -2.75 -2.86 3.01
C ALA A 16 -2.42 -2.75 4.50
N VAL A 17 -2.50 -3.84 5.25
CA VAL A 17 -2.06 -3.91 6.66
C VAL A 17 -0.57 -3.58 6.78
N GLU A 18 0.25 -4.15 5.89
CA GLU A 18 1.69 -3.89 5.88
C GLU A 18 2.03 -2.46 5.44
N ILE A 19 1.28 -1.90 4.49
CA ILE A 19 1.39 -0.48 4.09
C ILE A 19 1.18 0.43 5.30
N TRP A 20 0.18 0.15 6.15
CA TRP A 20 -0.08 0.93 7.36
C TRP A 20 1.10 0.87 8.35
N ARG A 21 1.65 -0.32 8.58
CA ARG A 21 2.82 -0.50 9.46
C ARG A 21 4.04 0.29 8.97
N ARG A 22 4.38 0.18 7.69
CA ARG A 22 5.50 0.92 7.09
C ARG A 22 5.29 2.42 7.14
N TYR A 23 4.06 2.87 6.86
CA TYR A 23 3.71 4.28 6.92
C TYR A 23 3.85 4.83 8.35
N TRP A 24 3.39 4.11 9.37
CA TRP A 24 3.59 4.50 10.77
C TRP A 24 5.04 4.42 11.25
N ALA A 25 5.84 3.52 10.68
CA ALA A 25 7.28 3.49 10.88
C ALA A 25 8.03 4.67 10.23
N GLY A 26 7.31 5.57 9.53
CA GLY A 26 7.87 6.78 8.93
C GLY A 26 8.37 6.61 7.50
N GLU A 27 8.09 5.47 6.84
CA GLU A 27 8.47 5.28 5.44
C GLU A 27 7.65 6.18 4.50
N TYR A 28 8.32 6.81 3.55
CA TYR A 28 7.65 7.61 2.52
C TYR A 28 6.81 6.74 1.57
N GLN A 29 5.64 7.24 1.18
CA GLN A 29 4.70 6.52 0.30
C GLN A 29 5.33 6.07 -1.04
N ASN A 30 6.31 6.80 -1.58
CA ASN A 30 7.00 6.41 -2.81
C ASN A 30 7.91 5.19 -2.60
N ARG A 31 8.55 5.04 -1.43
CA ARG A 31 9.34 3.85 -1.09
C ARG A 31 8.44 2.63 -0.88
N ILE A 32 7.34 2.82 -0.16
CA ILE A 32 6.31 1.79 0.01
C ILE A 32 5.75 1.35 -1.35
N ALA A 33 5.44 2.31 -2.23
CA ALA A 33 4.92 2.02 -3.56
C ALA A 33 5.89 1.21 -4.42
N ALA A 34 7.19 1.55 -4.38
CA ALA A 34 8.23 0.80 -5.06
C ALA A 34 8.37 -0.63 -4.52
N PHE A 35 8.23 -0.84 -3.20
CA PHE A 35 8.27 -2.17 -2.59
C PHE A 35 7.17 -3.09 -3.12
N PHE A 36 5.94 -2.57 -3.27
CA PHE A 36 4.80 -3.35 -3.75
C PHE A 36 4.64 -3.34 -5.28
N ASP A 37 5.56 -2.75 -6.04
CA ASP A 37 5.45 -2.55 -7.50
C ASP A 37 4.11 -1.89 -7.91
N VAL A 38 3.70 -0.85 -7.16
CA VAL A 38 2.49 -0.07 -7.42
C VAL A 38 2.80 1.42 -7.56
N ASN A 39 1.81 2.17 -8.05
CA ASN A 39 1.89 3.63 -8.05
C ASN A 39 1.64 4.18 -6.64
N GLN A 40 2.31 5.28 -6.29
CA GLN A 40 2.12 5.98 -5.01
C GLN A 40 0.64 6.32 -4.72
N GLY A 41 -0.15 6.62 -5.76
CA GLY A 41 -1.59 6.83 -5.61
C GLY A 41 -2.33 5.64 -5.00
N ARG A 42 -1.93 4.40 -5.30
CA ARG A 42 -2.54 3.19 -4.73
C ARG A 42 -2.25 3.06 -3.23
N VAL A 43 -1.03 3.43 -2.82
CA VAL A 43 -0.66 3.51 -1.40
C VAL A 43 -1.47 4.62 -0.71
N ASN A 44 -1.63 5.77 -1.35
CA ASN A 44 -2.44 6.87 -0.82
C ASN A 44 -3.91 6.50 -0.62
N GLU A 45 -4.49 5.72 -1.54
CA GLU A 45 -5.86 5.20 -1.41
C GLU A 45 -6.02 4.29 -0.19
N VAL A 46 -5.01 3.46 0.13
CA VAL A 46 -5.01 2.62 1.34
C VAL A 46 -4.94 3.48 2.60
N ILE A 47 -3.99 4.42 2.65
CA ILE A 47 -3.81 5.32 3.81
C ILE A 47 -5.02 6.24 4.03
N LYS A 48 -5.76 6.58 2.97
CA LYS A 48 -7.03 7.33 3.10
C LYS A 48 -8.23 6.44 3.41
N GLY A 49 -8.04 5.14 3.62
CA GLY A 49 -9.12 4.18 3.87
C GLY A 49 -10.06 3.94 2.68
N LYS A 50 -9.76 4.49 1.50
CA LYS A 50 -10.58 4.31 0.29
C LYS A 50 -10.42 2.92 -0.32
N ARG A 51 -9.29 2.28 -0.05
CA ARG A 51 -8.96 0.93 -0.50
C ARG A 51 -8.65 0.05 0.70
N HIS A 52 -9.20 -1.17 0.68
CA HIS A 52 -9.06 -2.12 1.78
C HIS A 52 -9.49 -1.50 3.13
N PRO A 53 -10.74 -1.03 3.23
CA PRO A 53 -11.26 -0.47 4.49
C PRO A 53 -11.11 -1.48 5.63
N GLY A 54 -10.76 -1.01 6.84
CA GLY A 54 -10.46 -1.85 8.00
C GLY A 54 -9.01 -2.36 8.09
N SER A 55 -8.19 -2.19 7.05
CA SER A 55 -6.77 -2.56 7.09
C SER A 55 -5.96 -1.75 8.12
N GLU A 56 -6.37 -0.50 8.38
CA GLU A 56 -5.78 0.33 9.43
C GLU A 56 -5.99 -0.29 10.81
N GLU A 57 -7.24 -0.61 11.14
CA GLU A 57 -7.59 -1.21 12.43
C GLU A 57 -6.93 -2.57 12.61
N ALA A 58 -6.87 -3.38 11.55
CA ALA A 58 -6.16 -4.65 11.57
C ALA A 58 -4.66 -4.46 11.83
N ALA A 59 -4.03 -3.44 11.22
CA ALA A 59 -2.63 -3.11 11.49
C ALA A 59 -2.40 -2.68 12.94
N ARG A 60 -3.30 -1.88 13.52
CA ARG A 60 -3.22 -1.47 14.94
C ARG A 60 -3.35 -2.62 15.91
N ARG A 61 -4.20 -3.61 15.63
CA ARG A 61 -4.41 -4.78 16.50
C ARG A 61 -3.21 -5.73 16.55
N MET A 62 -2.29 -5.61 15.60
CA MET A 62 -1.10 -6.46 15.50
C MET A 62 0.19 -5.76 15.97
N ALA A 63 0.11 -4.51 16.44
CA ALA A 63 1.21 -3.74 16.99
C ALA A 63 1.16 -3.77 18.53
#